data_AF-A0AA38MDI8-F1
#
_entry.id   AF-A0AA38MDI8-F1
#
_cell.length_a   1.000
_cell.length_b   1.000
_cell.length_c   1.000
_cell.angle_alpha   90.00
_cell.angle_beta   90.00
_cell.angle_gamma   90.00
#
_symmetry.space_group_name_H-M   'P 1'
#
loop_
_entity.id
_entity.type
_entity.pdbx_description
1 polymer ?
#
loop_
_entity_poly.entity_id
_entity_poly.type
_entity_poly.pdbx_seq_one_letter_code
_entity_poly.pdbx_strand_id
1 'polypeptide(L)'
;MTNNASENYNSVLAKFIGGKRVDFTRRGGYSLRCFAVGYSWNSQGLSKIHQPITHRSPGVHTKRFVDKRKAVLCRKRLLYDREKRNSKRSLDKATADADYGLDPHIMDTEISDELKQRYIHRLCKTIEEINQIEASTKEQSSCTLWHEERRIRLTASAFGRICKLRPQTDCLKVSRSILIGFRGNTSTRYGVDNEVIARRDMESILKEKIRPCGLYIHPTDNYLGASPDGIIGENTLLEIKCPYAARFVTPEKAINQKKVDFATIVNNTFKLKRNHSYFYQVQGQLYVSNKKSCFFVFWTPKGVLYEEISRDKTIYKEKMHQKLKDFFFNFYLKELIKDDHKS
;
A
#
# COMPACT_ATOMS: atom_id res chain seq x y z
N MET A 1 -27.65 -16.54 9.83
CA MET A 1 -28.15 -16.75 11.20
C MET A 1 -29.04 -17.96 11.16
N THR A 2 -28.71 -19.01 11.91
CA THR A 2 -29.51 -20.24 11.98
C THR A 2 -30.79 -19.98 12.80
N ASN A 3 -31.90 -20.62 12.42
CA ASN A 3 -33.22 -20.45 13.07
C ASN A 3 -33.33 -21.25 14.38
N ASN A 4 -32.22 -21.79 14.89
CA ASN A 4 -32.21 -22.60 16.09
C ASN A 4 -32.06 -21.71 17.33
N ALA A 5 -33.10 -21.68 18.17
CA ALA A 5 -33.12 -20.88 19.40
C ALA A 5 -31.96 -21.23 20.34
N SER A 6 -31.56 -22.51 20.39
CA SER A 6 -30.46 -23.00 21.23
C SER A 6 -29.11 -22.49 20.75
N GLU A 7 -28.88 -22.46 19.44
CA GLU A 7 -27.65 -21.93 18.85
C GLU A 7 -27.54 -20.41 19.05
N ASN A 8 -28.67 -19.70 18.91
CA ASN A 8 -28.68 -18.26 19.14
C ASN A 8 -28.44 -17.92 20.62
N TYR A 9 -29.04 -18.65 21.57
CA TYR A 9 -28.75 -18.50 23.00
C TYR A 9 -27.28 -18.78 23.31
N ASN A 10 -26.73 -19.87 22.77
CA ASN A 10 -25.31 -20.22 22.94
C ASN A 10 -24.36 -19.17 22.34
N SER A 11 -24.74 -18.52 21.24
CA SER A 11 -23.97 -17.41 20.68
C SER A 11 -23.90 -16.19 21.61
N VAL A 12 -24.96 -15.93 22.37
CA VAL A 12 -25.01 -14.85 23.36
C VAL A 12 -24.26 -15.24 24.62
N LEU A 13 -24.43 -16.49 25.09
CA LEU A 13 -23.65 -17.07 26.19
C LEU A 13 -22.15 -16.92 25.94
N ALA A 14 -21.69 -17.30 24.74
CA ALA A 14 -20.28 -17.18 24.33
C ALA A 14 -19.74 -15.75 24.49
N LYS A 15 -20.53 -14.70 24.18
CA LYS A 15 -20.10 -13.30 24.32
C LYS A 15 -19.90 -12.87 25.77
N PHE A 16 -20.77 -13.35 26.67
CA PHE A 16 -20.69 -12.99 28.09
C PHE A 16 -19.64 -13.79 28.85
N ILE A 17 -19.43 -15.07 28.49
CA ILE A 17 -18.37 -15.89 29.09
C ILE A 17 -16.98 -15.62 28.49
N GLY A 18 -16.91 -14.93 27.33
CA GLY A 18 -15.66 -14.57 26.66
C GLY A 18 -15.17 -15.56 25.59
N GLY A 19 -16.03 -16.46 25.12
CA GLY A 19 -15.66 -17.56 24.23
C GLY A 19 -14.85 -18.65 24.94
N LYS A 20 -14.39 -19.67 24.19
CA LYS A 20 -13.66 -20.86 24.70
C LYS A 20 -12.36 -20.57 25.48
N ARG A 21 -11.96 -19.30 25.66
CA ARG A 21 -10.87 -18.91 26.55
C ARG A 21 -11.47 -18.31 27.81
N VAL A 22 -11.54 -19.14 28.86
CA VAL A 22 -11.92 -18.69 30.21
C VAL A 22 -10.83 -17.73 30.68
N ASP A 23 -11.11 -16.44 30.61
CA ASP A 23 -10.25 -15.42 31.20
C ASP A 23 -10.50 -15.40 32.71
N PHE A 24 -9.70 -16.18 33.45
CA PHE A 24 -9.79 -16.33 34.91
C PHE A 24 -9.55 -15.01 35.68
N THR A 25 -9.14 -13.95 34.98
CA THR A 25 -8.91 -12.61 35.55
C THR A 25 -10.19 -11.76 35.67
N ARG A 26 -11.32 -12.20 35.08
CA ARG A 26 -12.59 -11.46 35.14
C ARG A 26 -13.35 -11.73 36.44
N ARG A 27 -13.48 -10.71 37.29
CA ARG A 27 -14.31 -10.72 38.51
C ARG A 27 -15.77 -11.07 38.20
N GLY A 28 -16.36 -11.95 39.03
CA GLY A 28 -17.74 -12.46 38.93
C GLY A 28 -17.78 -13.88 38.37
N GLY A 29 -18.28 -14.84 39.16
CA GLY A 29 -18.25 -16.28 38.82
C GLY A 29 -18.97 -16.64 37.53
N TYR A 30 -18.66 -17.83 36.97
CA TYR A 30 -19.29 -18.36 35.76
C TYR A 30 -20.83 -18.36 35.84
N SER A 31 -21.36 -18.72 37.01
CA SER A 31 -22.80 -18.71 37.30
C SER A 31 -23.42 -17.33 37.11
N LEU A 32 -22.79 -16.27 37.64
CA LEU A 32 -23.26 -14.88 37.48
C LEU A 32 -23.30 -14.44 36.01
N ARG A 33 -22.31 -14.89 35.21
CA ARG A 33 -22.26 -14.59 33.78
C ARG A 33 -23.35 -15.33 33.00
N CYS A 34 -23.69 -16.55 33.40
CA CYS A 34 -24.82 -17.30 32.83
C CYS A 34 -26.17 -16.64 33.17
N PHE A 35 -26.36 -16.17 34.40
CA PHE A 35 -27.55 -15.40 34.77
C PHE A 35 -27.67 -14.09 33.97
N ALA A 36 -26.56 -13.38 33.74
CA ALA A 36 -26.54 -12.17 32.91
C ALA A 36 -26.94 -12.44 31.44
N VAL A 37 -26.67 -13.64 30.93
CA VAL A 37 -27.04 -14.08 29.57
C VAL A 37 -28.53 -14.34 29.47
N GLY A 38 -29.09 -15.15 30.38
CA GLY A 38 -30.53 -15.35 30.45
C GLY A 38 -31.28 -14.03 30.58
N TYR A 39 -30.74 -13.11 31.38
CA TYR A 39 -31.23 -11.75 31.52
C TYR A 39 -31.17 -10.94 30.20
N SER A 40 -30.02 -10.94 29.52
CA SER A 40 -29.86 -10.18 28.26
C SER A 40 -30.66 -10.75 27.10
N TRP A 41 -30.91 -12.06 27.10
CA TRP A 41 -31.71 -12.76 26.09
C TRP A 41 -33.19 -12.41 26.25
N ASN A 42 -33.68 -12.37 27.49
CA ASN A 42 -35.10 -12.17 27.80
C ASN A 42 -35.51 -10.71 27.99
N SER A 43 -34.59 -9.74 28.10
CA SER A 43 -34.94 -8.35 28.42
C SER A 43 -34.51 -7.34 27.35
N GLN A 44 -35.48 -6.59 26.83
CA GLN A 44 -35.24 -5.38 26.03
C GLN A 44 -34.82 -4.14 26.86
N GLY A 45 -34.24 -4.32 28.06
CA GLY A 45 -33.65 -3.24 28.85
C GLY A 45 -33.84 -3.33 30.37
N LEU A 46 -32.76 -3.11 31.13
CA LEU A 46 -32.70 -3.09 32.60
C LEU A 46 -33.70 -2.15 33.29
N SER A 47 -34.00 -1.01 32.67
CA SER A 47 -34.95 -0.06 33.25
C SER A 47 -36.40 -0.54 33.18
N LYS A 48 -36.75 -1.37 32.19
CA LYS A 48 -38.15 -1.79 31.94
C LYS A 48 -38.64 -2.86 32.90
N ILE A 49 -37.72 -3.60 33.53
CA ILE A 49 -38.05 -4.75 34.40
C ILE A 49 -37.76 -4.44 35.86
N HIS A 50 -36.76 -3.60 36.16
CA HIS A 50 -36.38 -3.28 37.53
C HIS A 50 -37.51 -2.60 38.31
N GLN A 51 -38.21 -1.64 37.70
CA GLN A 51 -39.28 -0.90 38.38
C GLN A 51 -40.52 -1.78 38.63
N PRO A 52 -40.98 -2.62 37.68
CA PRO A 52 -42.06 -3.59 37.96
C PRO A 52 -41.74 -4.63 39.04
N ILE A 53 -40.49 -5.11 39.14
CA ILE A 53 -40.14 -6.18 40.09
C ILE A 53 -39.81 -5.65 41.49
N THR A 54 -39.10 -4.53 41.57
CA THR A 54 -38.57 -4.03 42.85
C THR A 54 -39.38 -2.87 43.42
N HIS A 55 -40.37 -2.38 42.67
CA HIS A 55 -41.13 -1.15 42.93
C HIS A 55 -40.23 0.08 43.20
N ARG A 56 -38.96 0.03 42.79
CA ARG A 56 -37.97 1.10 42.98
C ARG A 56 -37.28 1.45 41.67
N SER A 57 -36.88 2.71 41.55
CA SER A 57 -36.05 3.16 40.42
C SER A 57 -34.68 2.44 40.46
N PRO A 58 -34.11 2.09 39.30
CA PRO A 58 -32.73 1.62 39.22
C PRO A 58 -31.76 2.59 39.92
N GLY A 59 -30.78 2.04 40.63
CA GLY A 59 -29.72 2.82 41.27
C GLY A 59 -28.84 3.59 40.28
N VAL A 60 -28.06 4.55 40.80
CA VAL A 60 -27.25 5.50 40.00
C VAL A 60 -26.30 4.80 39.03
N HIS A 61 -25.65 3.72 39.45
CA HIS A 61 -24.74 2.94 38.60
C HIS A 61 -25.46 2.27 37.42
N THR A 62 -26.66 1.74 37.67
CA THR A 62 -27.50 1.11 36.65
C THR A 62 -28.00 2.12 35.64
N LYS A 63 -28.41 3.32 36.09
CA LYS A 63 -28.79 4.43 35.20
C LYS A 63 -27.63 4.85 34.30
N ARG A 64 -26.44 5.08 34.87
CA ARG A 64 -25.22 5.41 34.10
C ARG A 64 -24.87 4.36 33.04
N PHE A 65 -25.03 3.07 33.37
CA PHE A 65 -24.81 1.99 32.40
C PHE A 65 -25.81 2.02 31.24
N VAL A 66 -27.10 2.23 31.53
CA VAL A 66 -28.16 2.37 30.52
C VAL A 66 -27.90 3.57 29.61
N ASP A 67 -27.50 4.71 30.16
CA ASP A 67 -27.22 5.94 29.39
C ASP A 67 -25.99 5.77 28.49
N LYS A 68 -24.92 5.15 28.98
CA LYS A 68 -23.74 4.82 28.18
C LYS A 68 -24.11 3.91 27.00
N ARG A 69 -24.99 2.94 27.22
CA ARG A 69 -25.48 2.03 26.17
C ARG A 69 -26.35 2.77 25.13
N LYS A 70 -27.23 3.68 25.56
CA LYS A 70 -28.01 4.53 24.65
C LYS A 70 -27.11 5.43 23.79
N ALA A 71 -26.08 6.04 24.39
CA ALA A 71 -25.12 6.88 23.67
C ALA A 71 -24.34 6.11 22.59
N VAL A 72 -23.92 4.88 22.88
CA VAL A 72 -23.24 4.01 21.90
C VAL A 72 -24.17 3.63 20.75
N LEU A 73 -25.45 3.32 21.03
CA LEU A 73 -26.44 3.03 19.99
C LEU A 73 -26.73 4.26 19.11
N CYS A 74 -26.81 5.45 19.70
CA CYS A 74 -27.00 6.70 18.97
C CYS A 74 -25.80 6.99 18.04
N ARG A 75 -24.56 6.83 18.53
CA ARG A 75 -23.35 6.94 17.69
C ARG A 75 -23.32 5.93 16.55
N LYS A 76 -23.78 4.69 16.77
CA LYS A 76 -23.88 3.68 15.72
C LYS A 76 -24.92 4.03 14.65
N ARG A 77 -26.06 4.64 15.02
CA ARG A 77 -27.06 5.11 14.06
C ARG A 77 -26.56 6.27 13.20
N LEU A 78 -25.86 7.24 13.81
CA LEU A 78 -25.25 8.38 13.10
C LEU A 78 -24.18 7.96 12.07
N LEU A 79 -23.48 6.85 12.32
CA LEU A 79 -22.52 6.27 11.35
C LEU A 79 -23.22 5.54 10.19
N TYR A 80 -24.42 4.98 10.41
CA TYR A 80 -25.16 4.21 9.41
C TYR A 80 -25.99 5.08 8.45
N ASP A 81 -26.51 6.24 8.91
CA ASP A 81 -27.32 7.12 8.05
C ASP A 81 -26.49 7.89 6.99
N ARG A 82 -25.16 7.94 7.14
CA ARG A 82 -24.27 8.60 6.16
C ARG A 82 -23.80 7.68 5.02
N GLU A 83 -24.05 6.37 5.10
CA GLU A 83 -23.57 5.37 4.13
C GLU A 83 -24.70 4.75 3.27
N LYS A 84 -25.87 5.40 3.15
CA LYS A 84 -26.99 4.93 2.31
C LYS A 84 -27.03 5.49 0.88
N ARG A 85 -25.92 6.01 0.36
CA ARG A 85 -25.69 6.13 -1.09
C ARG A 85 -24.35 5.48 -1.43
N ASN A 86 -24.43 4.38 -2.17
CA ASN A 86 -23.37 3.52 -2.69
C ASN A 86 -22.91 2.38 -1.77
N SER A 87 -23.77 1.39 -1.55
CA SER A 87 -23.34 0.04 -1.16
C SER A 87 -23.84 -1.01 -2.14
N LYS A 88 -22.92 -1.59 -2.90
CA LYS A 88 -22.82 -3.05 -3.02
C LYS A 88 -21.35 -3.42 -3.10
N ARG A 89 -20.79 -3.81 -1.95
CA ARG A 89 -20.00 -5.05 -1.82
C ARG A 89 -19.78 -5.35 -0.33
N SER A 90 -20.13 -6.59 0.03
CA SER A 90 -19.93 -7.18 1.33
C SER A 90 -18.43 -7.32 1.62
N LEU A 91 -18.09 -7.20 2.91
CA LEU A 91 -16.79 -7.54 3.45
C LEU A 91 -17.05 -8.40 4.70
N ASP A 92 -17.12 -9.71 4.49
CA ASP A 92 -16.86 -10.67 5.55
C ASP A 92 -15.38 -10.60 5.89
N LYS A 93 -15.09 -10.40 7.18
CA LYS A 93 -13.73 -10.52 7.73
C LYS A 93 -13.58 -11.90 8.36
N ALA A 94 -12.58 -12.60 7.84
CA ALA A 94 -12.07 -13.89 8.23
C ALA A 94 -11.78 -14.06 9.73
N THR A 95 -11.86 -15.30 10.16
CA THR A 95 -10.86 -15.89 11.06
C THR A 95 -10.33 -17.16 10.41
N ALA A 96 -9.01 -17.29 10.37
CA ALA A 96 -8.29 -18.43 9.83
C ALA A 96 -8.48 -19.66 10.73
N ASP A 97 -8.89 -20.77 10.11
CA ASP A 97 -8.86 -22.08 10.73
C ASP A 97 -7.51 -22.73 10.42
N ALA A 98 -6.90 -23.36 11.42
CA ALA A 98 -5.52 -23.87 11.33
C ALA A 98 -5.42 -25.22 10.57
N ASP A 99 -6.52 -25.69 9.99
CA ASP A 99 -6.59 -26.94 9.23
C ASP A 99 -7.59 -26.87 8.06
N TYR A 100 -7.93 -25.66 7.59
CA TYR A 100 -8.71 -25.54 6.35
C TYR A 100 -7.78 -25.81 5.17
N GLY A 101 -7.93 -27.03 4.62
CA GLY A 101 -7.18 -27.52 3.48
C GLY A 101 -7.11 -26.52 2.33
N LEU A 102 -6.00 -26.63 1.57
CA LEU A 102 -5.80 -25.95 0.29
C LEU A 102 -7.11 -25.90 -0.47
N ASP A 103 -7.57 -24.69 -0.81
CA ASP A 103 -8.73 -24.45 -1.66
C ASP A 103 -8.67 -25.40 -2.87
N PRO A 104 -9.56 -26.41 -2.97
CA PRO A 104 -9.49 -27.43 -4.02
C PRO A 104 -9.80 -26.89 -5.43
N HIS A 105 -10.09 -25.59 -5.57
CA HIS A 105 -10.50 -24.99 -6.85
C HIS A 105 -9.57 -23.92 -7.42
N ILE A 106 -8.38 -23.69 -6.85
CA ILE A 106 -7.29 -23.20 -7.70
C ILE A 106 -6.68 -24.44 -8.33
N MET A 107 -7.23 -24.88 -9.46
CA MET A 107 -6.39 -25.61 -10.40
C MET A 107 -5.18 -24.70 -10.64
N ASP A 108 -4.04 -25.07 -10.09
CA ASP A 108 -2.75 -24.58 -10.55
C ASP A 108 -2.65 -25.11 -11.98
N THR A 109 -3.31 -24.41 -12.90
CA THR A 109 -3.16 -24.67 -14.32
C THR A 109 -1.71 -24.34 -14.54
N GLU A 110 -0.88 -25.38 -14.66
CA GLU A 110 0.52 -25.22 -14.96
C GLU A 110 0.59 -24.36 -16.21
N ILE A 111 1.01 -23.10 -16.03
CA ILE A 111 1.14 -22.19 -17.15
C ILE A 111 2.25 -22.76 -18.02
N SER A 112 1.87 -23.20 -19.22
CA SER A 112 2.77 -23.85 -20.16
C SER A 112 3.95 -22.93 -20.50
N ASP A 113 5.12 -23.52 -20.74
CA ASP A 113 6.31 -22.74 -21.06
C ASP A 113 6.18 -22.01 -22.40
N GLU A 114 5.41 -22.56 -23.35
CA GLU A 114 5.09 -21.88 -24.62
C GLU A 114 4.31 -20.58 -24.37
N LEU A 115 3.35 -20.59 -23.43
CA LEU A 115 2.57 -19.41 -23.10
C LEU A 115 3.45 -18.32 -22.44
N LYS A 116 4.38 -18.73 -21.56
CA LYS A 116 5.37 -17.81 -20.98
C LYS A 116 6.25 -17.18 -22.06
N GLN A 117 6.79 -18.00 -22.97
CA GLN A 117 7.64 -17.52 -24.06
C GLN A 117 6.88 -16.56 -24.98
N ARG A 118 5.63 -16.86 -25.33
CA ARG A 118 4.77 -15.98 -26.12
C ARG A 118 4.54 -14.63 -25.42
N TYR A 119 4.31 -14.65 -24.11
CA TYR A 119 4.14 -13.42 -23.33
C TYR A 119 5.44 -12.59 -23.27
N ILE A 120 6.59 -13.24 -23.05
CA ILE A 120 7.90 -12.58 -23.06
C ILE A 120 8.18 -11.97 -24.44
N HIS A 121 7.91 -12.68 -25.52
CA HIS A 121 8.05 -12.17 -26.88
C HIS A 121 7.17 -10.93 -27.13
N ARG A 122 5.96 -10.88 -26.56
CA ARG A 122 5.08 -9.69 -26.63
C ARG A 122 5.67 -8.47 -25.90
N LEU A 123 6.46 -8.69 -24.85
CA LEU A 123 7.13 -7.62 -24.10
C LEU A 123 8.37 -7.07 -24.82
N CYS A 124 8.98 -7.86 -25.69
CA CYS A 124 10.13 -7.43 -26.49
C CYS A 124 9.73 -6.30 -27.42
N LYS A 125 10.51 -5.23 -27.40
CA LYS A 125 10.30 -4.01 -28.19
C LYS A 125 11.60 -3.60 -28.88
N THR A 126 11.52 -3.14 -30.12
CA THR A 126 12.66 -2.55 -30.80
C THR A 126 13.04 -1.21 -30.17
N ILE A 127 14.23 -0.69 -30.50
CA ILE A 127 14.67 0.61 -29.99
C ILE A 127 13.74 1.73 -30.47
N GLU A 128 13.24 1.63 -31.70
CA GLU A 128 12.28 2.57 -32.28
C GLU A 128 10.97 2.56 -31.51
N GLU A 129 10.41 1.37 -31.22
CA GLU A 129 9.19 1.24 -30.42
C GLU A 129 9.40 1.78 -28.99
N ILE A 130 10.54 1.48 -28.36
CA ILE A 130 10.87 2.00 -27.01
C ILE A 130 10.88 3.53 -27.02
N ASN A 131 11.53 4.14 -28.01
CA ASN A 131 11.61 5.60 -28.13
C ASN A 131 10.23 6.21 -28.41
N GLN A 132 9.39 5.56 -29.21
CA GLN A 132 8.01 5.98 -29.46
C GLN A 132 7.14 5.90 -28.20
N ILE A 133 7.28 4.83 -27.40
CA ILE A 133 6.58 4.69 -26.12
C ILE A 133 7.00 5.80 -25.17
N GLU A 134 8.30 6.09 -25.02
CA GLU A 134 8.78 7.20 -24.19
C GLU A 134 8.14 8.52 -24.64
N ALA A 135 8.19 8.83 -25.94
CA ALA A 135 7.66 10.07 -26.48
C ALA A 135 6.14 10.21 -26.25
N SER A 136 5.39 9.12 -26.42
CA SER A 136 3.93 9.08 -26.29
C SER A 136 3.44 9.07 -24.85
N THR A 137 4.33 8.82 -23.88
CA THR A 137 3.97 8.66 -22.47
C THR A 137 4.51 9.78 -21.57
N LYS A 138 4.93 10.90 -22.16
CA LYS A 138 5.46 12.09 -21.44
C LYS A 138 4.48 12.73 -20.45
N GLU A 139 3.17 12.56 -20.65
CA GLU A 139 2.13 13.02 -19.72
C GLU A 139 1.92 12.08 -18.52
N GLN A 140 2.66 10.96 -18.50
CA GLN A 140 2.72 9.99 -17.42
C GLN A 140 1.36 9.58 -16.87
N SER A 141 1.03 9.99 -15.64
CA SER A 141 -0.20 9.56 -14.94
C SER A 141 -1.49 9.93 -15.66
N SER A 142 -1.46 10.90 -16.58
CA SER A 142 -2.62 11.28 -17.41
C SER A 142 -2.74 10.46 -18.71
N CYS A 143 -1.74 9.66 -19.05
CA CYS A 143 -1.68 8.86 -20.28
C CYS A 143 -2.07 7.40 -20.00
N THR A 144 -3.06 6.88 -20.73
CA THR A 144 -3.52 5.48 -20.58
C THR A 144 -2.44 4.49 -20.98
N LEU A 145 -1.76 4.72 -22.11
CA LEU A 145 -0.65 3.90 -22.59
C LEU A 145 0.47 3.80 -21.53
N TRP A 146 0.73 4.88 -20.79
CA TRP A 146 1.71 4.86 -19.70
C TRP A 146 1.31 3.88 -18.60
N HIS A 147 0.03 3.79 -18.24
CA HIS A 147 -0.45 2.81 -17.26
C HIS A 147 -0.38 1.38 -17.79
N GLU A 148 -0.75 1.16 -19.05
CA GLU A 148 -0.72 -0.14 -19.72
C GLU A 148 0.71 -0.71 -19.78
N GLU A 149 1.65 0.07 -20.31
CA GLU A 149 3.05 -0.33 -20.45
C GLU A 149 3.73 -0.53 -19.07
N ARG A 150 3.31 0.22 -18.04
CA ARG A 150 3.80 0.03 -16.66
C ARG A 150 3.22 -1.19 -15.97
N ARG A 151 1.98 -1.58 -16.28
CA ARG A 151 1.34 -2.75 -15.66
C ARG A 151 2.08 -4.03 -16.03
N ILE A 152 2.50 -4.14 -17.30
CA ILE A 152 3.15 -5.34 -17.83
C ILE A 152 4.65 -5.42 -17.50
N ARG A 153 5.22 -4.43 -16.80
CA ARG A 153 6.65 -4.35 -16.44
C ARG A 153 6.85 -4.14 -14.94
N LEU A 154 7.99 -4.56 -14.42
CA LEU A 154 8.44 -4.11 -13.11
C LEU A 154 8.97 -2.69 -13.25
N THR A 155 8.38 -1.76 -12.49
CA THR A 155 8.78 -0.36 -12.52
C THR A 155 9.74 -0.01 -11.38
N ALA A 156 10.63 0.96 -11.62
CA ALA A 156 11.71 1.32 -10.69
C ALA A 156 11.24 1.63 -9.26
N SER A 157 10.04 2.19 -9.08
CA SER A 157 9.47 2.48 -7.75
C SER A 157 9.20 1.21 -6.92
N ALA A 158 9.06 0.04 -7.55
CA ALA A 158 8.92 -1.25 -6.88
C ALA A 158 10.27 -1.93 -6.58
N PHE A 159 11.37 -1.53 -7.21
CA PHE A 159 12.65 -2.26 -7.12
C PHE A 159 13.17 -2.33 -5.70
N GLY A 160 13.10 -1.23 -4.94
CA GLY A 160 13.51 -1.24 -3.54
C GLY A 160 12.70 -2.21 -2.67
N ARG A 161 11.40 -2.39 -2.96
CA ARG A 161 10.57 -3.37 -2.27
C ARG A 161 11.00 -4.80 -2.61
N ILE A 162 11.27 -5.07 -3.89
CA ILE A 162 11.66 -6.41 -4.39
C ILE A 162 13.06 -6.80 -3.88
N CYS A 163 14.06 -5.93 -4.05
CA CYS A 163 15.44 -6.22 -3.68
C CYS A 163 15.62 -6.44 -2.16
N LYS A 164 14.69 -5.92 -1.35
CA LYS A 164 14.70 -6.01 0.11
C LYS A 164 13.72 -7.03 0.68
N LEU A 165 13.10 -7.87 -0.15
CA LEU A 165 12.25 -8.97 0.34
C LEU A 165 13.06 -9.91 1.24
N ARG A 166 12.42 -10.36 2.33
CA ARG A 166 12.98 -11.39 3.21
C ARG A 166 12.70 -12.77 2.59
N PRO A 167 13.53 -13.79 2.82
CA PRO A 167 13.32 -15.13 2.27
C PRO A 167 11.95 -15.73 2.59
N GLN A 168 11.38 -15.41 3.75
CA GLN A 168 10.07 -15.91 4.20
C GLN A 168 8.89 -15.09 3.67
N THR A 169 9.15 -14.04 2.88
CA THR A 169 8.08 -13.19 2.35
C THR A 169 7.36 -13.92 1.23
N ASP A 170 6.03 -13.91 1.26
CA ASP A 170 5.21 -14.41 0.16
C ASP A 170 5.37 -13.52 -1.08
N CYS A 171 6.20 -13.97 -2.03
CA CYS A 171 6.47 -13.27 -3.28
C CYS A 171 5.25 -13.16 -4.20
N LEU A 172 4.32 -14.14 -4.15
CA LEU A 172 3.08 -14.10 -4.94
C LEU A 172 2.13 -13.00 -4.45
N LYS A 173 2.04 -12.83 -3.12
CA LYS A 173 1.28 -11.71 -2.55
C LYS A 173 1.89 -10.37 -2.92
N VAL A 174 3.22 -10.28 -2.97
CA VAL A 174 3.91 -9.06 -3.39
C VAL A 174 3.69 -8.80 -4.88
N SER A 175 3.80 -9.80 -5.75
CA SER A 175 3.58 -9.65 -7.19
C SER A 175 2.15 -9.18 -7.50
N ARG A 176 1.14 -9.80 -6.89
CA ARG A 176 -0.26 -9.35 -6.96
C ARG A 176 -0.43 -7.91 -6.51
N SER A 177 0.22 -7.54 -5.40
CA SER A 177 0.16 -6.16 -4.89
C SER A 177 0.81 -5.15 -5.83
N ILE A 178 1.84 -5.54 -6.57
CA ILE A 178 2.47 -4.68 -7.59
C ILE A 178 1.54 -4.56 -8.80
N LEU A 179 0.97 -5.68 -9.27
CA LEU A 179 0.10 -5.75 -10.44
C LEU A 179 -1.21 -4.97 -10.26
N ILE A 180 -1.87 -5.13 -9.11
CA ILE A 180 -3.10 -4.39 -8.76
C ILE A 180 -2.82 -2.88 -8.65
N GLY A 181 -1.57 -2.50 -8.32
CA GLY A 181 -1.17 -1.13 -8.13
C GLY A 181 -1.63 -0.51 -6.80
N PHE A 182 -1.12 0.69 -6.54
CA PHE A 182 -1.47 1.46 -5.34
C PHE A 182 -2.65 2.39 -5.62
N ARG A 183 -3.71 2.29 -4.80
CA ARG A 183 -4.79 3.27 -4.81
C ARG A 183 -4.34 4.47 -3.99
N GLY A 184 -4.22 5.62 -4.66
CA GLY A 184 -3.70 6.88 -4.10
C GLY A 184 -4.21 7.21 -2.69
N ASN A 185 -3.38 7.89 -1.90
CA ASN A 185 -3.75 8.43 -0.60
C ASN A 185 -3.49 9.94 -0.52
N THR A 186 -3.74 10.53 0.65
CA THR A 186 -3.50 11.96 0.88
C THR A 186 -2.06 12.38 0.63
N SER A 187 -1.10 11.53 0.98
CA SER A 187 0.34 11.81 0.81
C SER A 187 0.76 11.74 -0.65
N THR A 188 0.26 10.78 -1.43
CA THR A 188 0.59 10.69 -2.86
C THR A 188 -0.07 11.80 -3.66
N ARG A 189 -1.32 12.17 -3.33
CA ARG A 189 -1.99 13.33 -3.96
C ARG A 189 -1.24 14.62 -3.67
N TYR A 190 -0.87 14.86 -2.40
CA TYR A 190 -0.03 16.00 -2.05
C TYR A 190 1.30 16.00 -2.82
N GLY A 191 1.90 14.82 -3.01
CA GLY A 191 3.10 14.66 -3.83
C GLY A 191 2.90 15.16 -5.26
N VAL A 192 1.89 14.62 -5.95
CA VAL A 192 1.53 14.98 -7.33
C VAL A 192 1.21 16.47 -7.46
N ASP A 193 0.39 17.01 -6.56
CA ASP A 193 -0.03 18.42 -6.62
C ASP A 193 1.14 19.40 -6.50
N ASN A 194 2.20 19.03 -5.77
CA ASN A 194 3.36 19.88 -5.53
C ASN A 194 4.56 19.59 -6.43
N GLU A 195 4.54 18.50 -7.20
CA GLU A 195 5.65 18.11 -8.06
C GLU A 195 6.00 19.19 -9.10
N VAL A 196 4.97 19.83 -9.68
CA VAL A 196 5.16 20.91 -10.67
C VAL A 196 5.86 22.12 -10.04
N ILE A 197 5.52 22.46 -8.80
CA ILE A 197 6.15 23.57 -8.07
C ILE A 197 7.60 23.20 -7.73
N ALA A 198 7.81 22.00 -7.20
CA ALA A 198 9.14 21.50 -6.86
C ALA A 198 10.08 21.45 -8.08
N ARG A 199 9.56 21.05 -9.25
CA ARG A 199 10.31 21.06 -10.51
C ARG A 199 10.73 22.49 -10.88
N ARG A 200 9.82 23.47 -10.81
CA ARG A 200 10.12 24.88 -11.11
C ARG A 200 11.17 25.46 -10.16
N ASP A 201 11.08 25.16 -8.87
CA ASP A 201 12.08 25.59 -7.90
C ASP A 201 13.45 25.00 -8.23
N MET A 202 13.49 23.71 -8.61
CA MET A 202 14.72 23.06 -9.04
C MET A 202 15.29 23.64 -10.33
N GLU A 203 14.46 23.99 -11.32
CA GLU A 203 14.90 24.69 -12.54
C GLU A 203 15.55 26.03 -12.20
N SER A 204 14.97 26.78 -11.26
CA SER A 204 15.54 28.05 -10.80
C SER A 204 16.87 27.88 -10.06
N ILE A 205 17.01 26.82 -9.26
CA ILE A 205 18.24 26.51 -8.52
C ILE A 205 19.35 26.11 -9.48
N LEU A 206 19.07 25.21 -10.41
CA LEU A 206 20.05 24.71 -11.37
C LEU A 206 20.35 25.70 -12.51
N LYS A 207 19.46 26.68 -12.73
CA LYS A 207 19.48 27.57 -13.90
C LYS A 207 19.44 26.81 -15.23
N GLU A 208 18.77 25.66 -15.22
CA GLU A 208 18.67 24.71 -16.33
C GLU A 208 17.22 24.27 -16.50
N LYS A 209 16.83 23.96 -17.74
CA LYS A 209 15.48 23.47 -18.04
C LYS A 209 15.35 21.99 -17.73
N ILE A 210 14.26 21.62 -17.05
CA ILE A 210 13.90 20.25 -16.74
C ILE A 210 12.79 19.84 -17.69
N ARG A 211 13.11 18.96 -18.64
CA ARG A 211 12.15 18.46 -19.61
C ARG A 211 11.33 17.31 -19.02
N PRO A 212 10.05 17.17 -19.39
CA PRO A 212 9.28 15.98 -19.08
C PRO A 212 9.86 14.77 -19.82
N CYS A 213 9.70 13.60 -19.25
CA CYS A 213 10.08 12.32 -19.84
C CYS A 213 8.97 11.30 -19.61
N GLY A 214 8.83 10.36 -20.55
CA GLY A 214 7.85 9.30 -20.45
C GLY A 214 8.34 8.08 -19.70
N LEU A 215 7.84 6.92 -20.09
CA LEU A 215 8.32 5.63 -19.63
C LEU A 215 9.56 5.21 -20.42
N TYR A 216 10.68 5.10 -19.73
CA TYR A 216 11.85 4.36 -20.23
C TYR A 216 11.62 2.86 -20.05
N ILE A 217 11.93 2.10 -21.09
CA ILE A 217 11.95 0.63 -21.09
C ILE A 217 13.40 0.20 -21.31
N HIS A 218 13.87 -0.78 -20.54
CA HIS A 218 15.23 -1.26 -20.70
C HIS A 218 15.35 -2.01 -22.04
N PRO A 219 16.39 -1.74 -22.86
CA PRO A 219 16.46 -2.25 -24.23
C PRO A 219 16.58 -3.78 -24.33
N THR A 220 17.27 -4.42 -23.38
CA THR A 220 17.44 -5.89 -23.34
C THR A 220 16.46 -6.56 -22.37
N ASP A 221 16.46 -6.14 -21.10
CA ASP A 221 15.47 -6.55 -20.11
C ASP A 221 14.13 -5.80 -20.26
N ASN A 222 13.41 -5.97 -21.37
CA ASN A 222 12.17 -5.20 -21.65
C ASN A 222 11.07 -5.35 -20.58
N TYR A 223 11.17 -6.32 -19.68
CA TYR A 223 10.30 -6.46 -18.50
C TYR A 223 10.55 -5.41 -17.41
N LEU A 224 11.58 -4.56 -17.56
CA LEU A 224 11.91 -3.46 -16.64
C LEU A 224 11.55 -2.11 -17.24
N GLY A 225 10.94 -1.25 -16.43
CA GLY A 225 10.54 0.10 -16.80
C GLY A 225 10.86 1.15 -15.73
N ALA A 226 10.95 2.42 -16.13
CA ALA A 226 11.22 3.53 -15.24
C ALA A 226 10.56 4.82 -15.75
N SER A 227 9.94 5.58 -14.86
CA SER A 227 9.40 6.91 -15.16
C SER A 227 10.02 7.87 -14.15
N PRO A 228 11.07 8.62 -14.53
CA PRO A 228 11.61 9.70 -13.71
C PRO A 228 10.69 10.93 -13.76
N ASP A 229 10.87 11.86 -12.84
CA ASP A 229 10.06 13.09 -12.76
C ASP A 229 10.54 14.18 -13.73
N GLY A 230 11.66 13.95 -14.41
CA GLY A 230 12.20 14.82 -15.45
C GLY A 230 13.61 14.45 -15.90
N ILE A 231 14.09 15.15 -16.93
CA ILE A 231 15.44 15.03 -17.47
C ILE A 231 16.06 16.41 -17.71
N ILE A 232 17.32 16.55 -17.32
CA ILE A 232 18.18 17.74 -17.47
C ILE A 232 19.29 17.39 -18.46
N GLY A 233 19.45 18.23 -19.48
CA GLY A 233 20.30 17.90 -20.62
C GLY A 233 19.92 16.52 -21.18
N GLU A 234 20.92 15.69 -21.50
CA GLU A 234 20.72 14.35 -22.07
C GLU A 234 20.98 13.20 -21.09
N ASN A 235 21.59 13.48 -19.94
CA ASN A 235 22.24 12.46 -19.11
C ASN A 235 21.86 12.48 -17.63
N THR A 236 21.09 13.47 -17.18
CA THR A 236 20.78 13.66 -15.76
C THR A 236 19.28 13.60 -15.53
N LEU A 237 18.84 12.66 -14.72
CA LEU A 237 17.44 12.51 -14.34
C LEU A 237 17.08 13.38 -13.13
N LEU A 238 15.78 13.51 -12.88
CA LEU A 238 15.22 14.13 -11.69
C LEU A 238 14.25 13.17 -11.01
N GLU A 239 14.35 13.07 -9.69
CA GLU A 239 13.40 12.34 -8.84
C GLU A 239 13.05 13.23 -7.64
N ILE A 240 11.81 13.67 -7.55
CA ILE A 240 11.29 14.61 -6.56
C ILE A 240 10.45 13.86 -5.52
N LYS A 241 10.70 14.16 -4.25
CA LYS A 241 9.85 13.72 -3.14
C LYS A 241 9.31 14.92 -2.36
N CYS A 242 7.98 15.00 -2.31
CA CYS A 242 7.22 16.00 -1.54
C CYS A 242 6.43 15.31 -0.41
N PRO A 243 7.07 14.94 0.72
CA PRO A 243 6.39 14.20 1.79
C PRO A 243 5.42 15.09 2.58
N TYR A 244 4.15 14.69 2.61
CA TYR A 244 3.08 15.39 3.34
C TYR A 244 3.39 15.65 4.83
N ALA A 245 4.12 14.74 5.47
CA ALA A 245 4.54 14.87 6.87
C ALA A 245 5.45 16.09 7.12
N ALA A 246 6.22 16.51 6.11
CA ALA A 246 7.18 17.61 6.19
C ALA A 246 6.64 18.97 5.72
N ARG A 247 5.39 19.05 5.25
CA ARG A 247 4.80 20.23 4.56
C ARG A 247 4.91 21.59 5.27
N PHE A 248 5.12 21.60 6.58
CA PHE A 248 5.18 22.83 7.39
C PHE A 248 6.56 23.15 7.96
N VAL A 249 7.59 22.39 7.59
CA VAL A 249 8.96 22.56 8.10
C VAL A 249 9.94 22.54 6.93
N THR A 250 11.15 23.09 7.12
CA THR A 250 12.22 22.96 6.14
C THR A 250 12.67 21.50 6.02
N PRO A 251 13.28 21.08 4.90
CA PRO A 251 13.79 19.73 4.74
C PRO A 251 14.77 19.30 5.84
N GLU A 252 15.66 20.18 6.30
CA GLU A 252 16.63 19.91 7.38
C GLU A 252 15.90 19.64 8.70
N LYS A 253 14.92 20.49 9.05
CA LYS A 253 14.09 20.30 10.24
C LYS A 253 13.31 18.99 10.16
N ALA A 254 12.80 18.62 8.99
CA ALA A 254 12.09 17.36 8.79
C ALA A 254 12.98 16.14 9.02
N ILE A 255 14.24 16.19 8.57
CA ILE A 255 15.25 15.13 8.81
C ILE A 255 15.57 15.04 10.30
N ASN A 256 15.89 16.16 10.94
CA ASN A 256 16.27 16.21 12.36
C ASN A 256 15.12 15.76 13.29
N GLN A 257 13.87 16.09 12.92
CA GLN A 257 12.67 15.65 13.63
C GLN A 257 12.21 14.23 13.27
N LYS A 258 12.96 13.51 12.40
CA LYS A 258 12.62 12.16 11.92
C LYS A 258 11.23 12.05 11.29
N LYS A 259 10.74 13.13 10.66
CA LYS A 259 9.47 13.12 9.91
C LYS A 259 9.55 12.34 8.61
N VAL A 260 10.77 12.10 8.13
CA VAL A 260 11.10 11.29 6.98
C VAL A 260 12.18 10.28 7.36
N ASP A 261 12.13 9.10 6.78
CA ASP A 261 13.06 7.99 7.07
C ASP A 261 14.11 7.79 5.98
N PHE A 262 13.93 8.36 4.80
CA PHE A 262 14.80 8.16 3.63
C PHE A 262 16.08 9.01 3.64
N ALA A 263 16.09 10.15 4.34
CA ALA A 263 17.17 11.13 4.27
C ALA A 263 18.02 11.19 5.54
N THR A 264 19.26 11.66 5.39
CA THR A 264 20.19 11.97 6.47
C THR A 264 21.05 13.18 6.09
N ILE A 265 21.66 13.83 7.08
CA ILE A 265 22.66 14.87 6.87
C ILE A 265 24.02 14.29 7.27
N VAL A 266 25.00 14.34 6.37
CA VAL A 266 26.38 13.89 6.62
C VAL A 266 27.30 15.04 6.23
N ASN A 267 28.16 15.51 7.14
CA ASN A 267 29.03 16.66 6.93
C ASN A 267 28.27 17.89 6.40
N ASN A 268 27.14 18.23 7.05
CA ASN A 268 26.23 19.30 6.65
C ASN A 268 25.65 19.17 5.22
N THR A 269 25.79 18.02 4.57
CA THR A 269 25.25 17.76 3.24
C THR A 269 24.10 16.77 3.30
N PHE A 270 23.02 17.07 2.59
CA PHE A 270 21.90 16.14 2.41
C PHE A 270 22.33 14.86 1.67
N LYS A 271 21.93 13.70 2.19
CA LYS A 271 22.19 12.39 1.59
C LYS A 271 20.96 11.49 1.65
N LEU A 272 20.65 10.84 0.53
CA LEU A 272 19.70 9.74 0.49
C LEU A 272 20.34 8.49 1.08
N LYS A 273 19.69 7.88 2.08
CA LYS A 273 20.18 6.64 2.71
C LYS A 273 20.29 5.53 1.66
N ARG A 274 21.48 4.94 1.53
CA ARG A 274 21.81 3.93 0.51
C ARG A 274 21.04 2.60 0.67
N ASN A 275 20.48 2.33 1.85
CA ASN A 275 19.60 1.18 2.09
C ASN A 275 18.10 1.51 1.94
N HIS A 276 17.74 2.77 1.62
CA HIS A 276 16.34 3.15 1.45
C HIS A 276 15.79 2.72 0.08
N SER A 277 14.49 2.41 -0.01
CA SER A 277 13.87 1.94 -1.26
C SER A 277 14.00 2.95 -2.41
N TYR A 278 13.98 4.25 -2.10
CA TYR A 278 14.21 5.31 -3.09
C TYR A 278 15.62 5.28 -3.70
N PHE A 279 16.63 4.78 -2.99
CA PHE A 279 17.98 4.65 -3.58
C PHE A 279 17.97 3.57 -4.68
N TYR A 280 17.31 2.44 -4.42
CA TYR A 280 17.11 1.40 -5.43
C TYR A 280 16.21 1.87 -6.59
N GLN A 281 15.24 2.74 -6.32
CA GLN A 281 14.44 3.38 -7.38
C GLN A 281 15.33 4.23 -8.29
N VAL A 282 16.14 5.13 -7.71
CA VAL A 282 17.05 6.00 -8.47
C VAL A 282 18.07 5.19 -9.27
N GLN A 283 18.75 4.22 -8.64
CA GLN A 283 19.66 3.34 -9.36
C GLN A 283 18.92 2.61 -10.49
N GLY A 284 17.75 2.05 -10.22
CA GLY A 284 16.89 1.41 -11.22
C GLY A 284 16.56 2.31 -12.42
N GLN A 285 16.17 3.56 -12.17
CA GLN A 285 15.93 4.55 -13.22
C GLN A 285 17.18 4.77 -14.08
N LEU A 286 18.36 4.93 -13.46
CA LEU A 286 19.63 5.13 -14.17
C LEU A 286 20.03 3.92 -15.03
N TYR A 287 19.73 2.70 -14.58
CA TYR A 287 19.94 1.49 -15.38
C TYR A 287 19.01 1.40 -16.56
N VAL A 288 17.70 1.47 -16.30
CA VAL A 288 16.66 1.30 -17.32
C VAL A 288 16.80 2.33 -18.45
N SER A 289 17.11 3.58 -18.10
CA SER A 289 17.21 4.69 -19.06
C SER A 289 18.63 4.90 -19.62
N ASN A 290 19.63 4.13 -19.17
CA ASN A 290 21.04 4.30 -19.50
C ASN A 290 21.57 5.74 -19.27
N LYS A 291 21.15 6.38 -18.17
CA LYS A 291 21.56 7.76 -17.80
C LYS A 291 22.70 7.76 -16.80
N LYS A 292 23.41 8.89 -16.69
CA LYS A 292 24.66 9.00 -15.91
C LYS A 292 24.39 9.30 -14.44
N SER A 293 23.50 10.25 -14.16
CA SER A 293 23.19 10.68 -12.80
C SER A 293 21.73 11.07 -12.64
N CYS A 294 21.28 11.20 -11.39
CA CYS A 294 19.94 11.64 -11.03
C CYS A 294 20.03 12.61 -9.86
N PHE A 295 19.40 13.78 -9.98
CA PHE A 295 19.15 14.63 -8.83
C PHE A 295 17.96 14.07 -8.03
N PHE A 296 18.24 13.55 -6.85
CA PHE A 296 17.22 13.19 -5.88
C PHE A 296 16.88 14.41 -5.03
N VAL A 297 15.66 14.93 -5.19
CA VAL A 297 15.19 16.17 -4.58
C VAL A 297 14.22 15.87 -3.44
N PHE A 298 14.50 16.43 -2.27
CA PHE A 298 13.56 16.53 -1.16
C PHE A 298 13.03 17.96 -1.09
N TRP A 299 11.78 18.13 -1.51
CA TRP A 299 11.10 19.42 -1.53
C TRP A 299 10.06 19.56 -0.43
N THR A 300 9.96 20.78 0.11
CA THR A 300 8.86 21.24 0.95
C THR A 300 8.52 22.69 0.55
N PRO A 301 7.34 23.22 0.93
CA PRO A 301 7.02 24.63 0.74
C PRO A 301 7.96 25.60 1.49
N LYS A 302 8.90 25.09 2.29
CA LYS A 302 9.83 25.86 3.12
C LYS A 302 11.29 25.74 2.66
N GLY A 303 11.56 25.00 1.58
CA GLY A 303 12.91 24.84 1.05
C GLY A 303 13.12 23.53 0.31
N VAL A 304 14.29 23.43 -0.31
CA VAL A 304 14.70 22.32 -1.18
C VAL A 304 16.07 21.81 -0.75
N LEU A 305 16.20 20.49 -0.61
CA LEU A 305 17.49 19.80 -0.52
C LEU A 305 17.59 18.81 -1.68
N TYR A 306 18.79 18.61 -2.20
CA TYR A 306 19.00 17.63 -3.25
C TYR A 306 20.38 16.96 -3.16
N GLU A 307 20.47 15.76 -3.71
CA GLU A 307 21.72 15.03 -3.89
C GLU A 307 21.81 14.57 -5.35
N GLU A 308 22.95 14.81 -6.00
CA GLU A 308 23.26 14.14 -7.26
C GLU A 308 23.77 12.71 -6.97
N ILE A 309 23.11 11.73 -7.56
CA ILE A 309 23.42 10.32 -7.42
C ILE A 309 23.87 9.77 -8.77
N SER A 310 25.13 9.37 -8.86
CA SER A 310 25.69 8.72 -10.05
C SER A 310 25.23 7.26 -10.17
N ARG A 311 25.18 6.77 -11.41
CA ARG A 311 24.90 5.37 -11.72
C ARG A 311 26.00 4.45 -11.18
N ASP A 312 25.64 3.48 -10.36
CA ASP A 312 26.55 2.54 -9.69
C ASP A 312 26.37 1.12 -10.22
N LYS A 313 27.27 0.68 -11.11
CA LYS A 313 27.18 -0.62 -11.83
C LYS A 313 27.29 -1.81 -10.90
N THR A 314 28.05 -1.63 -9.83
CA THR A 314 28.30 -2.66 -8.83
C THR A 314 27.03 -2.91 -8.04
N ILE A 315 26.35 -1.87 -7.56
CA ILE A 315 25.10 -2.01 -6.81
C ILE A 315 24.02 -2.72 -7.63
N TYR A 316 23.86 -2.39 -8.91
CA TYR A 316 22.86 -3.06 -9.74
C TYR A 316 23.19 -4.53 -9.97
N LYS A 317 24.43 -4.82 -10.38
CA LYS A 317 24.88 -6.19 -10.65
C LYS A 317 24.75 -7.07 -9.40
N GLU A 318 25.20 -6.58 -8.25
CA GLU A 318 25.29 -7.38 -7.03
C GLU A 318 24.00 -7.43 -6.23
N LYS A 319 23.18 -6.36 -6.22
CA LYS A 319 22.03 -6.24 -5.31
C LYS A 319 20.68 -6.24 -6.00
N MET A 320 20.61 -5.99 -7.30
CA MET A 320 19.34 -5.74 -8.00
C MET A 320 19.07 -6.76 -9.10
N HIS A 321 20.00 -6.94 -10.05
CA HIS A 321 19.76 -7.64 -11.31
C HIS A 321 19.13 -9.02 -11.12
N GLN A 322 19.80 -9.91 -10.39
CA GLN A 322 19.31 -11.28 -10.18
C GLN A 322 17.98 -11.30 -9.43
N LYS A 323 17.81 -10.47 -8.39
CA LYS A 323 16.57 -10.40 -7.61
C LYS A 323 15.38 -9.92 -8.44
N LEU A 324 15.58 -8.92 -9.30
CA LEU A 324 14.53 -8.41 -10.19
C LEU A 324 14.16 -9.45 -11.25
N LYS A 325 15.17 -10.10 -11.85
CA LYS A 325 15.00 -11.17 -12.83
C LYS A 325 14.20 -12.33 -12.24
N ASP A 326 14.66 -12.89 -11.13
CA ASP A 326 14.00 -14.01 -10.45
C ASP A 326 12.58 -13.63 -10.04
N PHE A 327 12.39 -12.43 -9.49
CA PHE A 327 11.07 -11.97 -9.09
C PHE A 327 10.10 -11.88 -10.28
N PHE A 328 10.57 -11.37 -11.41
CA PHE A 328 9.77 -11.26 -12.62
C PHE A 328 9.36 -12.65 -13.16
N PHE A 329 10.34 -13.48 -13.50
CA PHE A 329 10.08 -14.75 -14.19
C PHE A 329 9.40 -15.80 -13.30
N ASN A 330 9.71 -15.83 -11.99
CA ASN A 330 9.14 -16.85 -11.11
C ASN A 330 7.76 -16.49 -10.56
N PHE A 331 7.45 -15.19 -10.40
CA PHE A 331 6.22 -14.73 -9.74
C PHE A 331 5.40 -13.74 -10.57
N TYR A 332 6.01 -12.64 -11.04
CA TYR A 332 5.24 -11.57 -11.69
C TYR A 332 4.65 -12.01 -13.03
N LEU A 333 5.42 -12.72 -13.86
CA LEU A 333 4.98 -13.22 -15.17
C LEU A 333 3.77 -14.15 -15.05
N LYS A 334 3.75 -15.02 -14.03
CA LYS A 334 2.61 -15.92 -13.79
C LYS A 334 1.34 -15.15 -13.46
N GLU A 335 1.45 -14.09 -12.64
CA GLU A 335 0.30 -13.26 -12.30
C GLU A 335 -0.18 -12.42 -13.49
N LEU A 336 0.73 -11.93 -14.35
CA LEU A 336 0.38 -11.25 -15.61
C LEU A 336 -0.45 -12.14 -16.54
N ILE A 337 0.00 -13.37 -16.76
CA ILE A 337 -0.72 -14.32 -17.63
C ILE A 337 -2.10 -14.64 -17.06
N LYS A 338 -2.20 -14.89 -15.74
CA LYS A 338 -3.48 -15.15 -15.06
C LYS A 338 -4.46 -13.97 -15.12
N ASP A 339 -3.95 -12.74 -15.21
CA ASP A 339 -4.73 -11.51 -15.29
C ASP A 339 -5.23 -11.23 -16.71
N ASP A 340 -4.41 -11.52 -17.73
CA ASP A 340 -4.78 -11.43 -19.16
C ASP A 340 -5.93 -12.39 -19.50
N HIS A 341 -5.98 -13.59 -18.89
CA HIS A 341 -7.06 -14.56 -19.09
C HIS A 341 -8.39 -14.20 -18.39
N LYS A 342 -8.40 -13.23 -17.48
CA LYS A 342 -9.61 -12.81 -16.74
C LYS A 342 -10.29 -11.58 -17.36
N SER A 343 -9.60 -10.91 -18.28
CA SER A 343 -10.05 -9.71 -18.99
C SER A 343 -10.68 -10.12 -20.31
#